data_AF-A0A2C5YHD5-F1
#
_entry.id   AF-A0A2C5YHD5-F1
#
_cell.length_a   1.000
_cell.length_b   1.000
_cell.length_c   1.000
_cell.angle_alpha   90.00
_cell.angle_beta   90.00
_cell.angle_gamma   90.00
#
_symmetry.space_group_name_H-M   'P 1'
#
loop_
_entity.id
_entity.type
_entity.pdbx_description
1 polymer ?
#
loop_
_entity_poly.entity_id
_entity_poly.type
_entity_poly.pdbx_seq_one_letter_code
_entity_poly.pdbx_strand_id
1 'polypeptide(L)'
;MVYDYPEHPYTQGRVTPNLRVNYFVNPSEITSWSSSKLNQLDRTAEVNLIRRLRLECDNEITFKQQMRQDAVGWFYQDADKMAQADAFEMPSCERMRSLGISR
;
A
#
# COMPACT_ATOMS: atom_id res chain seq x y z
N MET A 1 6.94 3.11 11.87
CA MET A 1 6.04 4.12 11.26
C MET A 1 4.81 3.38 10.78
N VAL A 2 3.63 3.87 11.15
CA VAL A 2 2.35 3.27 10.77
C VAL A 2 1.56 4.28 9.94
N TYR A 3 0.83 3.81 8.94
CA TYR A 3 0.02 4.66 8.06
C TYR A 3 -1.45 4.48 8.44
N ASP A 4 -2.24 5.53 8.28
CA ASP A 4 -3.70 5.61 8.57
C ASP A 4 -4.10 5.55 10.05
N TYR A 5 -3.55 4.61 10.83
CA TYR A 5 -3.92 4.42 12.23
C TYR A 5 -2.73 4.62 13.17
N PRO A 6 -2.92 5.30 14.32
CA PRO A 6 -1.92 5.35 15.36
C PRO A 6 -1.89 4.01 16.11
N GLU A 7 -0.71 3.40 16.18
CA GLU A 7 -0.46 2.26 17.06
C GLU A 7 0.58 2.67 18.08
N HIS A 8 0.36 2.41 19.37
CA HIS A 8 1.37 2.64 20.39
C HIS A 8 2.63 1.82 20.05
N PRO A 9 3.84 2.40 19.89
CA PRO A 9 4.34 3.72 20.34
C PRO A 9 4.34 4.86 19.28
N TYR A 10 3.82 4.63 18.08
CA TYR A 10 3.67 5.58 16.99
C TYR A 10 2.41 6.46 17.16
N THR A 11 2.52 7.54 17.93
CA THR A 11 1.39 8.45 18.22
C THR A 11 1.51 9.82 17.56
N GLN A 12 2.72 10.24 17.18
CA GLN A 12 2.92 11.54 16.56
C GLN A 12 2.48 11.50 15.09
N GLY A 13 1.32 12.08 14.80
CA GLY A 13 0.80 12.22 13.44
C GLY A 13 1.58 13.28 12.65
N ARG A 14 1.98 12.93 11.43
CA ARG A 14 2.57 13.81 10.43
C ARG A 14 1.95 13.51 9.06
N VAL A 15 2.12 14.43 8.13
CA VAL A 15 1.50 14.37 6.80
C VAL A 15 2.60 14.36 5.74
N THR A 16 2.50 13.47 4.76
CA THR A 16 3.45 13.46 3.64
C THR A 16 3.24 14.67 2.73
N PRO A 17 4.31 15.25 2.16
CA PRO A 17 4.23 16.52 1.45
C PRO A 17 3.43 16.44 0.14
N ASN A 18 3.59 15.38 -0.67
CA ASN A 18 2.89 15.30 -1.96
C ASN A 18 1.54 14.57 -1.86
N LEU A 19 1.55 13.39 -1.24
CA LEU A 19 0.38 12.50 -1.20
C LEU A 19 -0.62 12.88 -0.11
N ARG A 20 -0.25 13.79 0.81
CA ARG A 20 -1.07 14.23 1.95
C ARG A 20 -1.62 13.07 2.78
N VAL A 21 -0.84 11.99 2.89
CA VAL A 21 -1.20 10.81 3.68
C VAL A 21 -0.72 11.01 5.11
N ASN A 22 -1.62 10.75 6.06
CA ASN A 22 -1.30 10.77 7.49
C ASN A 22 -0.48 9.52 7.83
N TYR A 23 0.66 9.73 8.50
CA TYR A 23 1.47 8.67 9.05
C TYR A 23 1.89 9.01 10.47
N PHE A 24 2.10 7.98 11.27
CA PHE A 24 2.40 8.09 12.68
C PHE A 24 3.82 7.60 12.94
N VAL A 25 4.53 8.41 13.71
CA VAL A 25 5.93 8.20 14.10
C VAL A 25 6.07 8.25 15.62
N ASN A 26 7.13 7.64 16.13
CA ASN A 26 7.36 7.53 17.56
C ASN A 26 7.95 8.86 18.06
N PRO A 27 7.28 9.61 18.95
CA PRO A 27 7.76 10.92 19.39
C PRO A 27 9.18 10.89 19.94
N SER A 28 9.60 9.79 20.57
CA SER A 28 10.93 9.61 21.15
C SER A 28 12.06 9.65 20.11
N GLU A 29 11.80 9.26 18.87
CA GLU A 29 12.80 9.30 17.80
C GLU A 29 12.95 10.71 17.20
N ILE A 30 11.90 11.52 17.30
CA ILE A 30 11.74 12.77 16.54
C ILE A 30 12.15 13.99 17.38
N THR A 31 12.05 13.90 18.70
CA THR A 31 12.36 14.99 19.65
C THR A 31 13.78 15.56 19.51
N SER A 32 14.74 14.77 19.01
CA SER A 32 16.12 15.20 18.80
C SER A 32 16.43 15.66 17.37
N TRP A 33 15.44 15.64 16.46
CA TRP A 33 15.68 15.89 15.04
C TRP A 33 15.49 17.36 14.68
N SER A 34 16.38 17.88 13.82
CA SER A 34 16.23 19.20 13.23
C SER A 34 15.15 19.21 12.15
N SER A 35 14.61 20.38 11.84
CA SER A 35 13.61 20.58 10.78
C SER A 35 14.01 19.99 9.42
N SER A 36 15.30 19.97 9.10
CA SER A 36 15.83 19.32 7.88
C SER A 36 15.66 17.79 7.92
N LYS A 37 16.01 17.14 9.03
CA LYS A 37 15.81 15.69 9.21
C LYS A 37 14.33 15.32 9.20
N LEU A 38 13.48 16.18 9.75
CA LEU A 38 12.03 16.04 9.69
C LEU A 38 11.54 16.02 8.24
N ASN A 39 11.93 17.00 7.43
CA ASN A 39 11.55 17.01 6.00
C ASN A 39 12.09 15.80 5.23
N GLN A 40 13.29 15.33 5.56
CA GLN A 40 13.84 14.11 4.96
C GLN A 40 13.02 12.87 5.34
N LEU A 41 12.62 12.74 6.60
CA LEU A 41 11.76 11.67 7.07
C LEU A 41 10.43 11.66 6.31
N ASP A 42 9.80 12.82 6.15
CA ASP A 42 8.50 12.94 5.49
C ASP A 42 8.58 12.44 4.03
N ARG A 43 9.66 12.78 3.33
CA ARG A 43 9.96 12.27 1.98
C ARG A 43 10.23 10.76 1.97
N THR A 44 11.02 10.27 2.93
CA THR A 44 11.32 8.84 3.04
C THR A 44 10.08 8.02 3.36
N ALA A 45 9.20 8.51 4.23
CA ALA A 45 7.91 7.89 4.53
C ALA A 45 7.04 7.82 3.27
N GLU A 46 6.99 8.90 2.49
CA GLU A 46 6.25 8.92 1.23
C GLU A 46 6.76 7.85 0.24
N VAL A 47 8.09 7.79 0.02
CA VAL A 47 8.69 6.79 -0.88
C VAL A 47 8.43 5.37 -0.38
N ASN A 48 8.54 5.12 0.93
CA ASN A 48 8.27 3.82 1.52
C ASN A 48 6.80 3.41 1.36
N LEU A 49 5.86 4.35 1.53
CA LEU A 49 4.44 4.10 1.29
C LEU A 49 4.19 3.71 -0.17
N ILE A 50 4.72 4.48 -1.12
CA ILE A 50 4.57 4.18 -2.55
C ILE A 50 5.15 2.80 -2.87
N ARG A 51 6.34 2.49 -2.36
CA ARG A 51 7.00 1.20 -2.57
C ARG A 51 6.17 0.05 -2.02
N ARG A 52 5.62 0.21 -0.81
CA ARG A 52 4.75 -0.79 -0.18
C ARG A 52 3.48 -1.02 -1.00
N LEU A 53 2.77 0.05 -1.37
CA LEU A 53 1.55 -0.04 -2.18
C LEU A 53 1.80 -0.69 -3.54
N ARG A 54 2.95 -0.43 -4.18
CA ARG A 54 3.35 -1.09 -5.43
C ARG A 54 3.53 -2.59 -5.24
N LEU A 55 4.26 -3.00 -4.20
CA LEU A 55 4.49 -4.42 -3.90
C LEU A 55 3.17 -5.14 -3.56
N GLU A 56 2.31 -4.53 -2.76
CA GLU A 56 0.99 -5.08 -2.42
C GLU A 56 0.11 -5.21 -3.66
N CYS A 57 0.07 -4.19 -4.52
CA CYS A 57 -0.63 -4.23 -5.80
C CYS A 57 -0.07 -5.32 -6.74
N ASP A 58 1.24 -5.45 -6.86
CA ASP A 58 1.87 -6.49 -7.69
C ASP A 58 1.51 -7.91 -7.18
N ASN A 59 1.46 -8.09 -5.86
CA ASN A 59 1.02 -9.34 -5.23
C ASN A 59 -0.45 -9.62 -5.51
N GLU A 60 -1.34 -8.63 -5.38
CA GLU A 60 -2.78 -8.76 -5.71
C GLU A 60 -2.98 -9.14 -7.18
N ILE A 61 -2.21 -8.54 -8.10
CA ILE A 61 -2.26 -8.87 -9.54
C ILE A 61 -1.84 -10.32 -9.76
N THR A 62 -0.72 -10.72 -9.16
CA THR A 62 -0.19 -12.07 -9.30
C THR A 62 -1.16 -13.10 -8.74
N PHE A 63 -1.77 -12.82 -7.59
CA PHE A 63 -2.78 -13.66 -6.97
C PHE A 63 -4.03 -13.80 -7.86
N LYS A 64 -4.53 -12.70 -8.42
CA LYS A 64 -5.64 -12.71 -9.38
C LYS A 64 -5.33 -13.53 -10.63
N GLN A 65 -4.11 -13.41 -11.15
CA GLN A 65 -3.66 -14.21 -12.30
C GLN A 65 -3.60 -15.69 -11.95
N GLN A 66 -3.08 -16.03 -10.78
CA GLN A 66 -3.01 -17.41 -10.31
C GLN A 66 -4.41 -18.02 -10.15
N MET A 67 -5.36 -17.30 -9.56
CA MET A 67 -6.75 -17.75 -9.47
C MET A 67 -7.39 -18.02 -10.84
N ARG A 68 -7.10 -17.18 -11.84
CA ARG A 68 -7.57 -17.42 -13.22
C ARG A 68 -6.92 -18.66 -13.83
N GLN A 69 -5.62 -18.85 -13.60
CA GLN A 69 -4.91 -20.03 -14.10
C GLN A 69 -5.44 -21.31 -13.46
N ASP A 70 -5.70 -21.30 -12.15
CA ASP A 70 -6.29 -22.43 -11.41
C ASP A 70 -7.73 -22.73 -11.85
N ALA A 71 -8.45 -21.71 -12.34
CA ALA A 71 -9.80 -21.86 -12.89
C ALA A 71 -9.81 -22.42 -14.33
N VAL A 72 -8.74 -22.20 -15.10
CA VAL A 72 -8.56 -22.73 -16.46
C VAL A 72 -7.76 -24.02 -16.36
N GLY A 73 -8.46 -25.13 -16.10
CA GLY A 73 -7.87 -26.45 -16.18
C GLY A 73 -7.49 -26.82 -17.62
N TRP A 74 -6.70 -27.88 -17.77
CA TRP A 74 -6.28 -28.38 -19.09
C TRP A 74 -7.42 -28.85 -20.02
N PHE A 75 -8.61 -29.12 -19.45
CA PHE A 75 -9.75 -29.66 -20.20
C PHE A 75 -11.06 -28.90 -20.04
N TYR A 76 -11.22 -28.10 -18.99
CA TYR A 76 -12.45 -27.37 -18.71
C TYR A 76 -12.15 -26.12 -17.90
N GLN A 77 -12.92 -25.07 -18.16
CA GLN A 77 -12.88 -23.82 -17.42
C GLN A 77 -13.99 -23.85 -16.37
N ASP A 78 -13.62 -23.84 -15.09
CA ASP A 78 -14.57 -23.72 -13.99
C ASP A 78 -15.12 -22.28 -13.96
N ALA A 79 -16.34 -22.09 -14.47
CA ALA A 79 -17.00 -20.78 -14.53
C ALA A 79 -17.13 -20.12 -13.14
N ASP A 80 -17.37 -20.91 -12.09
CA ASP A 80 -17.51 -20.41 -10.72
C ASP A 80 -16.19 -19.85 -10.17
N LYS A 81 -15.07 -20.52 -10.45
CA LYS A 81 -13.73 -20.05 -10.04
C LYS A 81 -13.30 -18.84 -10.85
N MET A 82 -13.66 -18.79 -12.13
CA MET A 82 -13.43 -17.61 -12.97
C MET A 82 -14.18 -16.39 -12.43
N ALA A 83 -15.47 -16.54 -12.08
CA ALA A 83 -16.25 -15.47 -11.49
C ALA A 83 -15.65 -14.97 -10.18
N GLN A 84 -15.11 -15.85 -9.34
CA GLN A 84 -14.39 -15.49 -8.11
C GLN A 84 -13.10 -14.70 -8.41
N ALA A 85 -12.31 -15.16 -9.39
CA ALA A 85 -11.11 -14.45 -9.81
C ALA A 85 -11.42 -13.06 -10.39
N ASP A 86 -12.52 -12.94 -11.14
CA ASP A 86 -13.01 -11.69 -11.70
C ASP A 86 -13.44 -10.71 -10.60
N ALA A 87 -14.21 -11.20 -9.63
CA ALA A 87 -14.71 -10.45 -8.48
C ALA A 87 -13.64 -10.10 -7.44
N PHE A 88 -12.42 -10.63 -7.55
CA PHE A 88 -11.34 -10.27 -6.64
C PHE A 88 -11.00 -8.78 -6.76
N GLU A 89 -11.30 -8.06 -5.69
CA GLU A 89 -11.00 -6.64 -5.49
C GLU A 89 -9.51 -6.45 -5.18
N MET A 90 -8.97 -5.34 -5.66
CA MET A 90 -7.54 -5.02 -5.58
C MET A 90 -7.36 -3.69 -4.84
N PRO A 91 -7.63 -3.68 -3.52
CA PRO A 91 -7.72 -2.44 -2.76
C PRO A 91 -6.42 -1.64 -2.77
N SER A 92 -5.27 -2.31 -2.81
CA SER A 92 -3.96 -1.64 -2.86
C SER A 92 -3.73 -0.95 -4.20
N CYS A 93 -4.11 -1.62 -5.30
CA CYS A 93 -4.05 -1.02 -6.64
C CYS A 93 -5.04 0.14 -6.80
N GLU A 94 -6.25 0.02 -6.26
CA GLU A 94 -7.24 1.11 -6.26
C GLU A 94 -6.75 2.32 -5.46
N ARG A 95 -6.18 2.07 -4.28
CA ARG A 95 -5.58 3.11 -3.46
C ARG A 95 -4.43 3.80 -4.20
N MET A 96 -3.54 3.04 -4.84
CA MET A 96 -2.46 3.60 -5.65
C MET A 96 -2.99 4.49 -6.80
N ARG A 97 -4.07 4.05 -7.48
CA ARG A 97 -4.75 4.83 -8.52
C ARG A 97 -5.39 6.12 -7.97
N SER A 98 -6.04 6.04 -6.80
CA SER A 98 -6.64 7.21 -6.14
C SER A 98 -5.62 8.29 -5.76
N LEU A 99 -4.39 7.87 -5.50
CA LEU A 99 -3.25 8.74 -5.20
C LEU A 99 -2.59 9.33 -6.45
N GLY A 100 -3.10 9.01 -7.65
CA GLY A 100 -2.54 9.50 -8.91
C GLY A 100 -1.19 8.86 -9.28
N ILE A 101 -0.81 7.78 -8.60
CA ILE A 101 0.43 7.06 -8.88
C ILE A 101 0.15 6.11 -10.03
N SER A 102 0.51 6.50 -11.25
CA SER A 102 0.55 5.56 -12.37
C SER A 102 1.67 4.56 -12.16
N ARG A 103 1.38 3.30 -12.48
CA ARG A 103 2.33 2.18 -12.51
C ARG A 103 3.44 2.46 -13.51
#